data_AF-A0A4Y9NSH4-F1
#
_entry.id   AF-A0A4Y9NSH4-F1
#
_cell.length_a   1.000
_cell.length_b   1.000
_cell.length_c   1.000
_cell.angle_alpha   90.00
_cell.angle_beta   90.00
_cell.angle_gamma   90.00
#
_symmetry.space_group_name_H-M   'P 1'
#
loop_
_entity.id
_entity.type
_entity.pdbx_description
1 polymer ?
#
loop_
_entity_poly.entity_id
_entity_poly.type
_entity_poly.pdbx_seq_one_letter_code
_entity_poly.pdbx_strand_id
1 'polypeptide(L)'
;MSNDAPGAGEPIEINSCDDVLSHVFEFLDHETDDSRRAVIAEHLEDCSSCLREFGIEAEFKALVRRRCGGDAPPSGLRDRIKLQLTTVSFEEDGTQVSVQRVSSELVTDAEERPTSA
;
A
#
# COMPACT_ATOMS: atom_id res chain seq x y z
N MET A 1 26.94 8.17 1.35
CA MET A 1 25.60 8.77 1.23
C MET A 1 24.77 8.08 2.27
N SER A 2 24.65 8.69 3.45
CA SER A 2 23.96 8.09 4.58
C SER A 2 22.46 8.25 4.35
N ASN A 3 21.80 7.15 4.02
CA ASN A 3 20.34 7.06 4.08
C ASN A 3 19.96 6.88 5.55
N ASP A 4 19.86 8.00 6.27
CA ASP A 4 19.16 8.07 7.54
C ASP A 4 17.71 8.41 7.20
N ALA A 5 16.91 7.39 6.90
CA ALA A 5 15.46 7.56 6.76
C ALA A 5 14.89 7.64 8.19
N PRO A 6 14.38 8.80 8.64
CA PRO A 6 13.75 8.88 9.95
C PRO A 6 12.56 7.92 9.99
N GLY A 7 12.41 7.24 11.14
CA GLY A 7 11.43 6.18 11.30
C GLY A 7 9.99 6.71 11.21
N ALA A 8 9.09 5.87 10.71
CA ALA A 8 7.65 6.13 10.73
C ALA A 8 7.20 6.42 12.17
N GLY A 9 6.97 7.69 12.49
CA GLY A 9 6.44 8.13 13.79
C GLY A 9 7.25 9.20 14.53
N GLU A 10 8.40 9.64 14.04
CA GLU A 10 9.04 10.86 14.57
C GLU A 10 8.37 12.11 14.00
N PRO A 11 8.23 13.20 14.79
CA PRO A 11 7.74 14.47 14.26
C PRO A 11 8.77 15.01 13.26
N ILE A 12 8.44 14.92 11.97
CA ILE A 12 9.30 15.38 10.88
C ILE A 12 8.97 16.84 10.60
N GLU A 13 9.97 17.71 10.73
CA GLU A 13 9.88 19.10 10.29
C GLU A 13 10.08 19.16 8.77
N ILE A 14 8.98 19.29 8.01
CA ILE A 14 9.04 19.49 6.56
C ILE A 14 9.14 21.00 6.31
N ASN A 15 10.35 21.49 6.02
CA ASN A 15 10.61 22.91 5.82
C ASN A 15 11.10 23.24 4.39
N SER A 16 11.40 22.22 3.56
CA SER A 16 11.99 22.42 2.24
C SER A 16 11.30 21.60 1.14
N CYS A 17 11.53 22.00 -0.11
CA CYS A 17 11.06 21.25 -1.28
C CYS A 17 11.68 19.84 -1.33
N ASP A 18 12.96 19.71 -0.93
CA ASP A 18 13.66 18.42 -0.93
C ASP A 18 13.04 17.45 0.08
N ASP A 19 12.64 17.94 1.27
CA ASP A 19 11.96 17.13 2.28
C ASP A 19 10.62 16.61 1.76
N VAL A 20 9.81 17.48 1.13
CA VAL A 20 8.53 17.09 0.51
C VAL A 20 8.71 16.02 -0.55
N LEU A 21 9.68 16.21 -1.44
CA LEU A 21 9.95 15.26 -2.53
C LEU A 21 10.52 13.94 -2.01
N SER A 22 11.28 13.95 -0.91
CA SER A 22 11.78 12.71 -0.28
C SER A 22 10.65 11.81 0.24
N HIS A 23 9.52 12.40 0.65
CA HIS A 23 8.35 11.68 1.16
C HIS A 23 7.20 11.55 0.15
N VAL A 24 7.43 11.90 -1.12
CA VAL A 24 6.38 11.91 -2.15
C VAL A 24 5.76 10.53 -2.36
N PHE A 25 6.56 9.46 -2.31
CA PHE A 25 6.07 8.09 -2.47
C PHE A 25 5.21 7.64 -1.29
N GLU A 26 5.66 7.88 -0.05
CA GLU A 26 4.88 7.58 1.15
C GLU A 26 3.53 8.32 1.12
N PHE A 27 3.54 9.59 0.69
CA PHE A 27 2.31 10.37 0.53
C PHE A 27 1.38 9.77 -0.54
N LEU A 28 1.94 9.35 -1.69
CA LEU A 28 1.23 8.68 -2.80
C LEU A 28 0.71 7.27 -2.43
N ASP A 29 1.36 6.55 -1.53
CA ASP A 29 0.98 5.22 -1.04
C ASP A 29 0.03 5.25 0.15
N HIS A 30 -0.28 6.45 0.63
CA HIS A 30 -1.05 6.68 1.84
C HIS A 30 -0.39 6.14 3.13
N GLU A 31 0.95 6.12 3.15
CA GLU A 31 1.78 5.66 4.27
C GLU A 31 2.25 6.81 5.17
N THR A 32 1.76 8.03 4.93
CA THR A 32 1.94 9.18 5.83
C THR A 32 0.85 9.23 6.89
N ASP A 33 1.23 9.59 8.12
CA ASP A 33 0.31 9.99 9.17
C ASP A 33 -0.40 11.32 8.81
N ASP A 34 -1.50 11.62 9.51
CA ASP A 34 -2.35 12.77 9.21
C ASP A 34 -1.62 14.11 9.31
N SER A 35 -0.69 14.25 10.27
CA SER A 35 0.04 15.50 10.48
C SER A 35 1.01 15.77 9.32
N ARG A 36 1.76 14.74 8.93
CA ARG A 36 2.70 14.80 7.81
C ARG A 36 2.00 14.98 6.48
N ARG A 37 0.85 14.30 6.29
CA ARG A 37 0.00 14.47 5.10
C ARG A 37 -0.45 15.92 4.93
N ALA A 38 -0.87 16.58 6.01
CA ALA A 38 -1.34 17.96 5.95
C ALA A 38 -0.24 18.91 5.47
N VAL A 39 0.97 18.80 6.04
CA VAL A 39 2.10 19.67 5.68
C VAL A 39 2.55 19.45 4.24
N ILE A 40 2.63 18.19 3.78
CA ILE A 40 2.96 17.88 2.37
C ILE A 40 1.90 18.46 1.43
N ALA A 41 0.61 18.31 1.76
CA ALA A 41 -0.49 18.81 0.94
C ALA A 41 -0.45 20.34 0.81
N GLU A 42 -0.28 21.05 1.93
CA GLU A 42 -0.14 22.51 1.96
C GLU A 42 1.03 22.97 1.08
N HIS A 43 2.20 22.34 1.19
CA HIS A 43 3.34 22.68 0.35
C HIS A 43 3.08 22.42 -1.15
N LEU A 44 2.41 21.32 -1.50
CA LEU A 44 2.08 21.03 -2.90
C LEU A 44 1.06 22.02 -3.47
N GLU A 45 0.18 22.60 -2.64
CA GLU A 45 -0.73 23.67 -3.04
C GLU A 45 0.01 24.99 -3.32
N ASP A 46 1.01 25.32 -2.50
CA ASP A 46 1.76 26.58 -2.60
C ASP A 46 2.97 26.52 -3.56
N CYS A 47 3.50 25.34 -3.86
CA CYS A 47 4.74 25.16 -4.60
C CYS A 47 4.54 24.45 -5.96
N SER A 48 4.41 25.24 -7.02
CA SER A 48 4.20 24.74 -8.40
C SER A 48 5.28 23.77 -8.91
N SER A 49 6.55 23.92 -8.50
CA SER A 49 7.62 23.00 -8.88
C SER A 49 7.42 21.63 -8.25
N CYS A 50 7.12 21.58 -6.95
CA CYS A 50 6.86 20.32 -6.25
C CYS A 50 5.58 19.66 -6.76
N LEU A 51 4.54 20.44 -7.06
CA LEU A 51 3.30 19.92 -7.65
C LEU A 51 3.55 19.25 -9.01
N ARG A 52 4.43 19.83 -9.83
CA ARG A 52 4.81 19.24 -11.12
C ARG A 52 5.53 17.91 -10.94
N GLU A 53 6.53 17.84 -10.06
CA GLU A 53 7.28 16.60 -9.80
C GLU A 53 6.36 15.52 -9.20
N PHE A 54 5.51 15.87 -8.23
CA PHE A 54 4.47 14.99 -7.69
C PHE A 54 3.57 14.43 -8.80
N GLY A 55 3.13 15.27 -9.74
CA GLY A 55 2.30 14.85 -10.86
C GLY A 55 2.99 13.82 -11.77
N ILE A 56 4.30 13.98 -11.99
CA ILE A 56 5.10 13.01 -12.76
C ILE A 56 5.15 11.66 -12.03
N GLU A 57 5.42 11.66 -10.73
CA GLU A 57 5.49 10.43 -9.94
C GLU A 57 4.13 9.72 -9.84
N ALA A 58 3.04 10.49 -9.70
CA ALA A 58 1.68 9.96 -9.71
C ALA A 58 1.35 9.26 -11.04
N GLU A 59 1.66 9.90 -12.17
CA GLU A 59 1.44 9.33 -13.50
C GLU A 59 2.34 8.10 -13.75
N PHE A 60 3.60 8.15 -13.29
CA PHE A 60 4.50 7.01 -13.36
C PHE A 60 3.96 5.80 -12.60
N LYS A 61 3.52 6.00 -11.36
CA LYS A 61 2.88 4.97 -10.54
C LYS A 61 1.61 4.42 -11.19
N ALA A 62 0.79 5.29 -11.78
CA ALA A 62 -0.41 4.89 -12.51
C ALA A 62 -0.06 4.04 -13.76
N LEU A 63 0.99 4.39 -14.49
CA LEU A 63 1.48 3.62 -15.63
C LEU A 63 1.96 2.24 -15.21
N VAL A 64 2.79 2.14 -14.16
CA VAL A 64 3.27 0.87 -13.62
C VAL A 64 2.09 0.00 -13.21
N ARG A 65 1.11 0.54 -12.49
CA ARG A 65 -0.10 -0.22 -12.11
C ARG A 65 -0.87 -0.75 -13.32
N ARG A 66 -1.01 0.03 -14.40
CA ARG A 66 -1.71 -0.42 -15.62
C ARG A 66 -0.95 -1.51 -16.37
N ARG A 67 0.39 -1.46 -16.38
CA ARG A 67 1.23 -2.40 -17.12
C ARG A 67 1.62 -3.65 -16.34
N CYS A 68 1.68 -3.56 -15.02
CA CYS A 68 2.22 -4.60 -14.15
C CYS A 68 1.22 -5.07 -13.05
N GLY A 69 0.05 -4.45 -12.91
CA GLY A 69 -0.90 -4.71 -11.81
C GLY A 69 -2.16 -5.48 -12.19
N GLY A 70 -2.18 -6.13 -13.37
CA GLY A 70 -3.36 -6.78 -13.94
C GLY A 70 -3.35 -8.31 -13.87
N ASP A 71 -2.30 -8.92 -13.36
CA ASP A 71 -2.20 -10.38 -13.29
C ASP A 71 -3.22 -10.93 -12.29
N ALA A 72 -3.99 -11.92 -12.72
CA ALA A 72 -4.92 -12.60 -11.83
C ALA A 72 -4.11 -13.25 -10.70
N PRO A 73 -4.46 -12.99 -9.42
CA PRO A 73 -3.81 -13.66 -8.32
C PRO A 73 -4.04 -15.18 -8.43
N PRO A 74 -3.10 -16.03 -7.94
CA PRO A 74 -3.30 -17.47 -7.93
C PRO A 74 -4.63 -17.86 -7.30
N SER A 75 -5.31 -18.85 -7.87
CA SER A 75 -6.58 -19.35 -7.35
C SER A 75 -6.44 -19.77 -5.88
N GLY A 76 -7.45 -19.43 -5.06
CA GLY A 76 -7.45 -19.72 -3.62
C GLY A 76 -6.50 -18.88 -2.77
N LEU A 77 -5.69 -17.96 -3.34
CA LEU A 77 -4.81 -17.08 -2.54
C LEU A 77 -5.62 -16.23 -1.55
N ARG A 78 -6.73 -15.65 -2.01
CA ARG A 78 -7.63 -14.84 -1.16
C ARG A 78 -8.16 -15.64 0.03
N ASP A 79 -8.58 -16.89 -0.20
CA ASP A 79 -9.15 -17.73 0.85
C ASP A 79 -8.09 -18.13 1.86
N ARG A 80 -6.89 -18.45 1.40
CA ARG A 80 -5.73 -18.72 2.28
C ARG A 80 -5.34 -17.50 3.11
N ILE A 81 -5.31 -16.30 2.53
CA ILE A 81 -5.04 -15.06 3.28
C ILE A 81 -6.11 -14.85 4.35
N LYS A 82 -7.39 -14.97 4.00
CA LYS A 82 -8.49 -14.86 4.97
C LYS A 82 -8.38 -15.87 6.09
N LEU A 83 -8.02 -17.12 5.76
CA LEU A 83 -7.83 -18.18 6.74
C LEU A 83 -6.71 -17.81 7.73
N GLN A 84 -5.57 -17.34 7.23
CA GLN A 84 -4.44 -16.91 8.06
C GLN A 84 -4.82 -15.72 8.96
N LEU A 85 -5.50 -14.72 8.42
CA LEU A 85 -5.93 -13.52 9.18
C LEU A 85 -7.00 -13.82 10.24
N THR A 86 -7.77 -14.90 10.09
CA THR A 86 -8.85 -15.28 11.01
C THR A 86 -8.49 -16.46 11.91
N THR A 87 -7.29 -17.02 11.77
CA THR A 87 -6.81 -18.09 12.64
C THR A 87 -6.43 -17.50 13.99
N VAL A 88 -7.07 -18.00 15.05
CA VAL A 88 -6.67 -17.72 16.42
C VAL A 88 -5.97 -18.96 16.97
N SER A 89 -4.73 -18.79 17.43
CA SER A 89 -3.93 -19.83 18.07
C SER A 89 -3.75 -19.51 19.55
N PHE A 90 -3.96 -20.51 20.40
CA PHE A 90 -3.67 -20.45 21.83
C PHE A 90 -2.59 -21.48 22.15
N GLU A 91 -1.64 -21.11 23.01
CA GLU A 91 -0.63 -22.04 23.54
C GLU A 91 -0.81 -22.11 25.06
N GLU A 92 -1.15 -23.30 25.56
CA GLU A 92 -1.27 -23.58 27.00
C GLU A 92 -0.49 -24.87 27.30
N ASP A 93 0.45 -24.81 28.27
CA ASP A 93 1.28 -25.94 28.70
C ASP A 93 1.97 -26.73 27.57
N GLY A 94 2.48 -26.02 26.55
CA GLY A 94 3.16 -26.62 25.40
C GLY A 94 2.22 -27.28 24.37
N THR A 95 0.89 -27.19 24.58
CA THR A 95 -0.12 -27.62 23.61
C THR A 95 -0.63 -26.42 22.83
N GLN A 96 -0.41 -26.43 21.50
CA GLN A 96 -0.93 -25.39 20.60
C GLN A 96 -2.31 -25.82 20.06
N VAL A 97 -3.34 -25.03 20.32
CA VAL A 97 -4.71 -25.23 19.80
C VAL A 97 -5.01 -24.10 18.82
N SER A 98 -5.33 -24.45 17.57
CA SER A 98 -5.78 -23.49 16.56
C SER A 98 -7.23 -23.73 16.17
N VAL A 99 -8.03 -22.67 16.12
CA VAL A 99 -9.44 -22.72 15.69
C VAL A 99 -9.57 -21.98 14.36
N GLN A 100 -10.11 -22.67 13.34
CA GLN A 100 -10.33 -22.12 12.02
C GLN A 100 -11.82 -22.19 11.67
N ARG A 101 -12.42 -21.06 11.28
CA ARG A 101 -13.79 -21.03 10.75
C ARG A 101 -13.74 -21.20 9.23
N VAL A 102 -14.06 -22.40 8.74
CA VAL A 102 -14.12 -22.68 7.30
C VAL A 102 -15.57 -22.45 6.82
N SER A 103 -15.80 -21.31 6.16
CA SER A 103 -17.01 -21.06 5.39
C SER A 103 -16.66 -21.11 3.91
N SER A 104 -17.02 -22.18 3.21
CA SER A 104 -16.78 -22.33 1.77
C SER A 104 -17.98 -21.80 0.98
N GLU A 105 -17.75 -20.74 0.20
CA GLU A 105 -18.66 -20.30 -0.87
C GLU A 105 -18.06 -20.79 -2.18
N LEU A 106 -18.76 -21.71 -2.87
CA LEU A 106 -18.34 -22.21 -4.18
C LEU A 106 -18.55 -21.09 -5.21
N VAL A 107 -17.46 -20.49 -5.68
CA VAL A 107 -17.48 -19.56 -6.82
C VAL A 107 -17.25 -20.39 -8.08
N THR A 108 -18.30 -20.56 -8.89
CA THR A 108 -18.17 -21.12 -10.24
C THR A 108 -17.50 -20.09 -11.13
N ASP A 109 -16.35 -20.45 -11.69
CA ASP A 109 -15.55 -19.62 -12.60
C ASP A 109 -16.40 -19.24 -13.84
N ALA A 110 -16.77 -17.96 -13.95
CA ALA A 110 -17.49 -17.44 -15.09
C ALA A 110 -16.48 -16.83 -16.07
N GLU A 111 -16.16 -17.63 -17.09
CA GLU A 111 -15.74 -17.30 -18.46
C GLU A 111 -14.75 -16.15 -18.67
N GLU A 112 -13.58 -16.53 -19.21
CA GLU A 112 -12.54 -15.67 -19.75
C GLU A 112 -13.10 -14.60 -20.70
N ARG A 113 -12.91 -13.32 -20.35
CA ARG A 113 -13.09 -12.22 -21.30
C ARG A 113 -11.87 -12.13 -22.21
N PRO A 114 -12.00 -12.25 -23.55
CA PRO A 114 -10.87 -12.05 -24.44
C PRO A 114 -10.47 -10.56 -24.44
N THR A 115 -9.25 -10.27 -24.03
CA THR A 115 -8.62 -8.96 -24.25
C THR A 115 -8.44 -8.78 -25.76
N SER A 116 -9.29 -7.94 -26.36
CA SER A 116 -9.15 -7.47 -27.74
C SER A 116 -8.22 -6.25 -27.79
N ALA A 117 -7.51 -6.14 -28.91
CA ALA A 117 -6.38 -5.27 -29.25
C ALA A 117 -6.51 -3.77 -28.96
#